data_AF-A0A417EN88-F1
#
_entry.id   AF-A0A417EN88-F1
#
_cell.length_a   1.000
_cell.length_b   1.000
_cell.length_c   1.000
_cell.angle_alpha   90.00
_cell.angle_beta   90.00
_cell.angle_gamma   90.00
#
_symmetry.space_group_name_H-M   'P 1'
#
loop_
_entity.id
_entity.type
_entity.pdbx_description
1 polymer ?
#
loop_
_entity_poly.entity_id
_entity_poly.type
_entity_poly.pdbx_seq_one_letter_code
_entity_poly.pdbx_strand_id
1 'polypeptide(L)'
;MAWRESWWPQELPTEGELQEGLRNLERYHYEVDYVITHCCASTLQDLINAGTGRSCAPDLLTDYLGTLEQKLHYRHWYFGHYHRDCQPDDKHTLVYYAILPLEQKESAVAVPVPGQTEGETNHGKR
;
A
#
# COMPACT_ATOMS: atom_id res chain seq x y z
N MET A 1 19.86 -18.93 -19.56
CA MET A 1 19.63 -17.86 -18.57
C MET A 1 18.20 -17.40 -18.73
N ALA A 2 17.29 -17.95 -17.93
CA ALA A 2 15.86 -17.64 -18.01
C ALA A 2 15.59 -16.38 -17.19
N TRP A 3 15.32 -15.27 -17.87
CA TRP A 3 14.69 -14.11 -17.22
C TRP A 3 13.25 -14.50 -16.96
N ARG A 4 12.90 -14.69 -15.69
CA ARG A 4 11.53 -14.90 -15.26
C ARG A 4 10.88 -13.52 -15.27
N GLU A 5 10.16 -13.20 -16.34
CA GLU A 5 9.31 -12.01 -16.41
C GLU A 5 8.30 -12.11 -15.25
N SER A 6 8.58 -11.41 -14.16
CA SER A 6 7.73 -11.36 -12.96
C SER A 6 6.65 -10.29 -13.07
N TRP A 7 6.39 -9.82 -14.29
CA TRP A 7 5.48 -8.72 -14.58
C TRP A 7 4.74 -9.05 -15.86
N TRP A 8 3.42 -8.87 -15.85
CA TRP A 8 2.57 -8.97 -17.03
C TRP A 8 1.71 -7.70 -17.16
N PRO A 9 1.34 -7.28 -18.38
CA PRO A 9 0.59 -6.03 -18.58
C PRO A 9 -0.71 -5.91 -17.78
N GLN A 10 -1.36 -7.05 -17.50
CA GLN A 10 -2.61 -7.13 -16.71
C GLN A 10 -2.40 -6.95 -15.20
N GLU A 11 -1.16 -6.78 -14.73
CA GLU A 11 -0.92 -6.31 -13.35
C GLU A 11 -1.36 -4.86 -13.17
N LEU A 12 -1.38 -4.06 -14.25
CA LEU A 12 -1.95 -2.73 -14.24
C LEU A 12 -3.41 -2.76 -14.69
N PRO A 13 -4.30 -2.01 -14.01
CA PRO A 13 -5.67 -1.87 -14.45
C PRO A 13 -5.73 -1.14 -15.79
N THR A 14 -6.71 -1.52 -16.59
CA THR A 14 -7.08 -0.78 -17.79
C THR A 14 -7.76 0.54 -17.42
N GLU A 15 -7.73 1.52 -18.33
CA GLU A 15 -8.45 2.79 -18.14
C GLU A 15 -9.95 2.56 -17.85
N GLY A 16 -10.57 1.57 -18.51
CA GLY A 16 -11.98 1.23 -18.28
C GLY A 16 -12.27 0.79 -16.83
N GLU A 17 -11.36 0.01 -16.24
CA GLU A 17 -11.45 -0.44 -14.84
C GLU A 17 -11.23 0.72 -13.86
N LEU A 18 -10.26 1.59 -14.13
CA LEU A 18 -10.03 2.81 -13.33
C LEU A 18 -11.26 3.71 -13.32
N GLN A 19 -11.85 3.95 -14.50
CA GLN A 19 -13.06 4.77 -14.65
C GLN A 19 -14.29 4.12 -14.00
N GLU A 20 -14.40 2.79 -14.03
CA GLU A 20 -15.45 2.08 -13.29
C GLU A 20 -15.30 2.27 -11.78
N GLY A 21 -14.07 2.21 -11.26
CA GLY A 21 -13.78 2.55 -9.86
C GLY A 21 -14.24 3.97 -9.50
N LEU A 22 -13.92 4.96 -10.33
CA LEU A 22 -14.34 6.36 -10.10
C LEU A 22 -15.87 6.52 -10.12
N ARG A 23 -16.56 5.92 -11.10
CA ARG A 23 -18.03 5.98 -11.19
C ARG A 23 -18.70 5.37 -9.96
N ASN A 24 -18.19 4.24 -9.48
CA ASN A 24 -18.71 3.59 -8.29
C ASN A 24 -18.51 4.46 -7.04
N LEU A 25 -17.32 5.03 -6.86
CA LEU A 25 -17.06 5.94 -5.74
C LEU A 25 -17.91 7.21 -5.80
N GLU A 26 -18.09 7.80 -6.99
CA GLU A 26 -18.92 8.98 -7.19
C GLU A 26 -20.40 8.72 -6.82
N ARG A 27 -20.94 7.54 -7.15
CA ARG A 27 -22.30 7.13 -6.79
C ARG A 27 -22.54 7.09 -5.27
N TYR A 28 -21.48 6.87 -4.49
CA TYR A 28 -21.51 6.86 -3.02
C TYR A 28 -20.81 8.08 -2.42
N HIS A 29 -20.73 9.18 -3.17
CA HIS A 29 -20.19 10.47 -2.70
C HIS A 29 -18.75 10.39 -2.16
N TYR A 30 -17.96 9.42 -2.65
CA TYR A 30 -16.60 9.16 -2.20
C TYR A 30 -16.49 8.85 -0.69
N GLU A 31 -17.55 8.36 -0.06
CA GLU A 31 -17.57 7.96 1.36
C GLU A 31 -17.36 6.45 1.51
N VAL A 32 -16.28 6.05 2.19
CA VAL A 32 -15.97 4.64 2.50
C VAL A 32 -15.35 4.55 3.89
N ASP A 33 -15.54 3.46 4.62
CA ASP A 33 -14.89 3.34 5.94
C ASP A 33 -13.38 3.06 5.80
N TYR A 34 -13.00 2.18 4.88
CA TYR A 34 -11.63 1.71 4.71
C TYR A 34 -11.24 1.60 3.24
N VAL A 35 -9.95 1.83 2.96
CA VAL A 35 -9.34 1.59 1.64
C VAL A 35 -8.30 0.48 1.77
N ILE A 36 -8.30 -0.48 0.85
CA ILE A 36 -7.35 -1.60 0.84
C ILE A 36 -6.78 -1.74 -0.56
N THR A 37 -5.47 -1.56 -0.71
CA THR A 37 -4.79 -1.58 -2.02
C THR A 37 -3.47 -2.35 -1.97
N HIS A 38 -2.96 -2.75 -3.14
CA HIS A 38 -1.63 -3.36 -3.22
C HIS A 38 -0.51 -2.33 -3.00
N CYS A 39 -0.56 -1.18 -3.68
CA CYS A 39 0.37 -0.06 -3.55
C CYS A 39 -0.27 1.16 -2.90
N CYS A 40 0.51 2.21 -2.65
CA CYS A 40 0.02 3.53 -2.22
C CYS A 40 0.24 4.60 -3.31
N ALA A 41 -0.24 5.81 -3.06
CA ALA A 41 0.06 6.97 -3.89
C ALA A 41 1.56 7.28 -3.94
N SER A 42 2.01 7.88 -5.05
CA SER A 42 3.43 8.22 -5.32
C SER A 42 4.06 9.07 -4.19
N THR A 43 3.29 9.99 -3.60
CA THR A 43 3.75 10.84 -2.49
C THR A 43 4.01 10.05 -1.20
N LEU A 44 3.15 9.08 -0.89
CA LEU A 44 3.33 8.21 0.27
C LEU A 44 4.48 7.22 0.03
N GLN A 45 4.65 6.79 -1.22
CA GLN A 45 5.75 5.95 -1.67
C GLN A 45 7.11 6.63 -1.49
N ASP A 46 7.21 7.94 -1.77
CA ASP A 46 8.41 8.72 -1.50
C ASP A 46 8.71 8.79 0.00
N LEU A 47 7.68 9.01 0.83
CA LEU A 47 7.81 9.09 2.29
C LEU A 47 8.33 7.76 2.89
N ILE A 48 7.75 6.62 2.49
CA ILE A 48 8.13 5.32 3.04
C ILE A 48 9.52 4.85 2.59
N ASN A 49 9.99 5.33 1.43
CA ASN A 49 11.29 5.00 0.86
C ASN A 49 12.38 6.04 1.19
N ALA A 50 12.02 7.16 1.81
CA ALA A 50 12.98 8.18 2.24
C ALA A 50 14.10 7.55 3.09
N GLY A 51 15.35 7.83 2.73
CA GLY A 51 16.54 7.30 3.42
C GLY A 51 16.88 5.83 3.14
N THR A 52 16.10 5.11 2.34
CA THR A 52 16.38 3.69 1.99
C THR A 52 17.24 3.52 0.73
N GLY A 53 17.41 4.59 -0.05
CA GLY A 53 18.04 4.55 -1.37
C GLY A 53 17.20 3.85 -2.44
N ARG A 54 16.00 3.37 -2.11
CA ARG A 54 15.03 2.85 -3.08
C ARG A 54 14.26 4.02 -3.68
N SER A 55 14.25 4.13 -4.99
CA SER A 55 13.30 4.97 -5.72
C SER A 55 12.33 4.06 -6.45
N CYS A 56 11.05 4.41 -6.44
CA CYS A 56 10.08 3.76 -7.31
C CYS A 56 9.48 4.82 -8.23
N ALA A 57 9.39 4.51 -9.52
CA ALA A 57 8.81 5.44 -10.46
C ALA A 57 7.29 5.44 -10.29
N PRO A 58 6.64 6.62 -10.33
CA PRO A 58 5.18 6.67 -10.40
C PRO A 58 4.69 5.98 -11.68
N ASP A 59 3.53 5.35 -11.58
CA ASP A 59 2.80 4.76 -12.69
C ASP A 59 1.32 5.19 -12.69
N LEU A 60 0.57 4.69 -13.69
CA LEU A 60 -0.85 4.99 -13.84
C LEU A 60 -1.67 4.67 -12.58
N LEU A 61 -1.35 3.56 -11.88
CA LEU A 61 -2.06 3.14 -10.70
C LEU A 61 -1.69 4.02 -9.49
N THR A 62 -0.41 4.34 -9.28
CA THR A 62 0.00 5.20 -8.16
C THR A 62 -0.56 6.63 -8.31
N ASP A 63 -0.67 7.14 -9.55
CA ASP A 63 -1.30 8.43 -9.84
C ASP A 63 -2.83 8.39 -9.63
N TYR A 64 -3.46 7.29 -10.02
CA TYR A 64 -4.88 7.04 -9.73
C TYR A 64 -5.15 7.02 -8.22
N LEU A 65 -4.34 6.31 -7.44
CA LEU A 65 -4.46 6.28 -5.99
C LEU A 65 -4.23 7.67 -5.38
N GLY A 66 -3.28 8.46 -5.91
CA GLY A 66 -3.08 9.85 -5.50
C GLY A 66 -4.30 10.74 -5.77
N THR A 67 -5.05 10.47 -6.85
CA THR A 67 -6.33 11.16 -7.11
C THR A 67 -7.39 10.75 -6.10
N LEU A 68 -7.44 9.47 -5.72
CA LEU A 68 -8.38 8.97 -4.71
C LEU A 68 -8.10 9.55 -3.32
N GLU A 69 -6.83 9.66 -2.91
CA GLU A 69 -6.43 10.30 -1.65
C GLU A 69 -7.04 11.69 -1.46
N GLN A 70 -7.17 12.46 -2.53
CA GLN A 70 -7.70 13.82 -2.49
C GLN A 70 -9.24 13.88 -2.41
N LYS A 71 -9.93 12.81 -2.83
CA LYS A 71 -11.38 12.78 -3.00
C LYS A 71 -12.11 11.97 -1.94
N LEU A 72 -11.48 10.91 -1.44
CA LEU A 72 -12.11 9.98 -0.53
C LEU A 72 -12.26 10.57 0.87
N HIS A 73 -13.41 10.31 1.47
CA HIS A 73 -13.65 10.44 2.91
C HIS A 73 -13.55 9.03 3.51
N TYR A 74 -12.44 8.77 4.20
CA TYR A 74 -12.13 7.45 4.77
C TYR A 74 -11.55 7.53 6.18
N ARG A 75 -11.72 6.45 6.95
CA ARG A 75 -11.15 6.33 8.30
C ARG A 75 -9.70 5.92 8.25
N HIS A 76 -9.38 4.89 7.46
CA HIS A 76 -8.02 4.35 7.34
C HIS A 76 -7.75 3.70 5.99
N TRP A 77 -6.50 3.74 5.53
CA TRP A 77 -6.03 3.13 4.30
C TRP A 77 -4.93 2.11 4.58
N TYR A 78 -5.18 0.85 4.21
CA TYR A 78 -4.20 -0.23 4.31
C TYR A 78 -3.59 -0.53 2.94
N PHE A 79 -2.27 -0.62 2.88
CA PHE A 79 -1.55 -0.90 1.64
C PHE A 79 -0.38 -1.87 1.85
N GLY A 80 0.13 -2.47 0.77
CA GLY A 80 1.16 -3.50 0.79
C GLY A 80 2.37 -3.14 -0.08
N HIS A 81 2.85 -4.12 -0.86
CA HIS A 81 3.93 -4.01 -1.86
C HIS A 81 5.36 -3.80 -1.31
N TYR A 82 5.55 -3.01 -0.25
CA TYR A 82 6.89 -2.60 0.21
C TYR A 82 7.55 -3.54 1.23
N HIS A 83 6.94 -4.71 1.49
CA HIS A 83 7.46 -5.80 2.32
C HIS A 83 7.95 -5.34 3.72
N ARG A 84 7.14 -4.52 4.38
CA ARG A 84 7.38 -4.01 5.73
C ARG A 84 6.05 -3.90 6.44
N ASP A 85 6.06 -3.91 7.77
CA ASP A 85 4.93 -3.49 8.59
C ASP A 85 5.27 -2.12 9.20
N CYS A 86 4.54 -1.06 8.86
CA CYS A 86 4.73 0.26 9.48
C CYS A 86 3.51 1.17 9.31
N GLN A 87 3.42 2.18 10.17
CA GLN A 87 2.43 3.24 10.08
C GLN A 87 3.13 4.57 9.72
N PRO A 88 3.14 5.00 8.45
CA PRO A 88 3.82 6.24 8.05
C PRO A 88 3.14 7.50 8.57
N ASP A 89 1.83 7.47 8.80
CA ASP A 89 1.04 8.55 9.40
C ASP A 89 -0.24 8.01 10.08
N ASP A 90 -1.09 8.89 10.59
CA ASP A 90 -2.32 8.51 11.31
C ASP A 90 -3.38 7.83 10.44
N LYS A 91 -3.32 7.98 9.11
CA LYS A 91 -4.34 7.49 8.17
C LYS A 91 -3.95 6.24 7.41
N HIS A 92 -2.66 5.90 7.38
CA HIS A 92 -2.17 4.82 6.54
C HIS A 92 -1.42 3.75 7.32
N THR A 93 -1.62 2.49 6.97
CA THR A 93 -0.80 1.38 7.48
C THR A 93 -0.31 0.52 6.33
N LEU A 94 1.01 0.41 6.23
CA LEU A 94 1.69 -0.55 5.39
C LEU A 94 1.72 -1.91 6.11
N VAL A 95 1.15 -2.93 5.50
CA VAL A 95 1.03 -4.29 6.05
C VAL A 95 1.81 -5.28 5.19
N TYR A 96 2.53 -6.19 5.85
CA TYR A 96 3.20 -7.32 5.22
C TYR A 96 2.99 -8.62 5.98
N TYR A 97 3.53 -8.75 7.20
CA TYR A 97 3.33 -9.95 8.03
C TYR A 97 2.23 -9.77 9.07
N ALA A 98 1.91 -8.53 9.46
CA ALA A 98 0.94 -8.27 10.52
C ALA A 98 -0.48 -8.68 10.11
N ILE A 99 -1.23 -9.26 11.06
CA ILE A 99 -2.67 -9.48 10.95
C ILE A 99 -3.34 -8.48 11.87
N LEU A 100 -4.07 -7.53 11.28
CA LEU A 100 -4.68 -6.41 11.99
C LEU A 100 -6.20 -6.54 12.01
N PRO A 101 -6.88 -6.36 13.16
CA PRO A 101 -8.31 -6.16 13.17
C PRO A 101 -8.64 -4.77 12.59
N LEU A 102 -9.70 -4.67 11.78
CA LEU A 102 -10.12 -3.39 11.17
C LEU A 102 -10.72 -2.40 12.18
N GLU A 103 -11.28 -2.92 13.27
CA GLU A 103 -11.80 -2.13 14.37
C GLU A 103 -10.75 -2.06 15.49
N GLN A 104 -9.96 -0.99 15.53
CA GLN A 104 -9.16 -0.66 16.71
C GLN A 104 -9.56 0.71 17.25
N LYS A 105 -10.34 0.67 18.34
CA LYS A 105 -10.31 1.76 19.32
C LYS A 105 -8.96 1.66 20.05
N GLU A 106 -8.05 2.56 19.69
CA GLU A 106 -6.75 2.82 20.32
C GLU A 106 -5.67 1.71 20.20
N SER A 107 -4.55 2.11 19.60
CA SER A 107 -3.19 1.53 19.63
C SER A 107 -3.03 0.02 19.39
N ALA A 108 -2.79 -0.36 18.13
CA ALA A 108 -2.30 -1.69 17.77
C ALA A 108 -0.92 -1.95 18.40
N VAL A 109 -0.81 -2.95 19.28
CA VAL A 109 0.43 -3.71 19.38
C VAL A 109 0.36 -4.76 18.28
N ALA A 110 1.30 -4.70 17.31
CA ALA A 110 1.41 -5.70 16.27
C ALA A 110 1.50 -7.10 16.91
N VAL A 111 0.62 -8.02 16.52
CA VAL A 111 0.71 -9.41 16.98
C VAL A 111 1.82 -10.08 16.17
N PRO A 112 2.93 -10.52 16.78
CA PRO A 112 3.98 -11.19 16.04
C PRO A 112 3.48 -12.53 15.52
N VAL A 113 3.78 -12.82 14.24
CA VAL A 113 3.48 -14.11 13.62
C VAL A 113 4.34 -15.18 14.30
N PRO A 114 3.75 -16.31 14.75
CA PRO A 114 4.53 -17.40 15.34
C PRO A 114 5.58 -17.93 14.34
N GLY A 115 6.86 -17.77 14.66
CA GLY A 115 7.98 -18.29 13.88
C GLY A 115 9.03 -17.28 13.42
N GLN A 116 8.85 -15.98 13.66
CA GLN A 116 9.90 -14.99 13.39
C GLN A 116 10.71 -14.70 14.66
N THR A 117 11.94 -15.21 14.72
CA THR A 117 12.95 -14.75 15.67
C THR A 117 13.39 -13.34 15.30
N GLU A 118 13.34 -12.42 16.26
CA GLU A 118 14.00 -11.13 16.15
C GLU A 118 15.49 -11.35 15.85
N GLY A 119 15.96 -10.76 14.74
CA GLY A 119 17.39 -10.60 14.46
C GLY A 119 17.91 -11.34 13.23
N GLU A 120 17.90 -10.67 12.07
CA GLU A 120 18.98 -10.82 11.09
C GLU A 120 19.47 -9.42 10.67
N THR A 121 20.31 -8.85 11.53
CA THR A 121 21.32 -7.86 11.11
C THR A 121 22.45 -8.60 10.37
N ASN A 122 22.51 -8.58 9.04
CA ASN A 122 23.71 -8.26 8.25
C ASN A 122 23.61 -8.61 6.75
N HIS A 123 23.93 -7.59 5.95
CA HIS A 123 24.84 -7.60 4.79
C HIS A 123 24.81 -8.77 3.80
N GLY A 124 24.20 -8.51 2.64
CA GLY A 124 24.49 -9.20 1.39
C GLY A 124 24.99 -8.24 0.31
N LYS A 125 26.23 -7.75 0.46
CA LYS A 125 27.05 -7.38 -0.70
C LYS A 125 27.43 -8.69 -1.42
N ARG A 126 27.05 -8.82 -2.68
CA ARG A 126 27.83 -9.50 -3.72
C ARG A 126 27.65 -8.76 -5.02
#